data_AF-A0A954EKI2-F1
#
_entry.id   AF-A0A954EKI2-F1
#
_cell.length_a   1.000
_cell.length_b   1.000
_cell.length_c   1.000
_cell.angle_alpha   90.00
_cell.angle_beta   90.00
_cell.angle_gamma   90.00
#
_symmetry.space_group_name_H-M   'P 1'
#
loop_
_entity.id
_entity.type
_entity.pdbx_description
1 polymer ?
#
loop_
_entity_poly.entity_id
_entity_poly.type
_entity_poly.pdbx_seq_one_letter_code
_entity_poly.pdbx_strand_id
1 'polypeptide(L)'
;MYSTTRHPAKSERRGAAVVEVALILPLFLAVVFGIVEFGRALMVGHLLTTSARYGSRAAIIDGSTNADVEQNVKSHVASVVGVTEDLVTVAINITPAPSNPDPAGDLSLTKSNDLCEVVVQVQYSDVSYVAGKFLQGTTLTGKCSMRHE
;
A
#
# COMPACT_ATOMS: atom_id res chain seq x y z
N MET A 1 -21.46 38.52 -66.05
CA MET A 1 -22.30 37.79 -65.07
C MET A 1 -21.42 36.66 -64.50
N TYR A 2 -20.76 36.88 -63.36
CA TYR A 2 -19.80 35.92 -62.80
C TYR A 2 -20.43 35.26 -61.57
N SER A 3 -20.68 33.95 -61.66
CA SER A 3 -21.27 33.16 -60.58
C SER A 3 -20.16 32.67 -59.65
N THR A 4 -20.23 33.03 -58.38
CA THR A 4 -19.29 32.61 -57.33
C THR A 4 -19.83 31.35 -56.63
N THR A 5 -19.31 30.18 -56.99
CA THR A 5 -19.55 28.93 -56.28
C THR A 5 -18.79 28.91 -54.94
N ARG A 6 -19.50 29.01 -53.81
CA ARG A 6 -18.93 28.79 -52.47
C ARG A 6 -18.79 27.29 -52.21
N HIS A 7 -17.57 26.82 -51.95
CA HIS A 7 -17.32 25.47 -51.46
C HIS A 7 -17.64 25.38 -49.96
N PRO A 8 -18.39 24.35 -49.49
CA PRO A 8 -18.66 24.15 -48.08
C PRO A 8 -17.37 23.81 -47.32
N ALA A 9 -17.23 24.42 -46.15
CA ALA A 9 -16.01 24.37 -45.36
C ALA A 9 -15.75 22.97 -44.78
N LYS A 10 -14.49 22.53 -44.87
CA LYS A 10 -13.93 21.26 -44.38
C LYS A 10 -13.94 21.10 -42.83
N SER A 11 -14.71 21.91 -42.09
CA SER A 11 -14.67 21.99 -40.63
C SER A 11 -15.47 20.89 -39.92
N GLU A 12 -16.46 20.27 -40.57
CA GLU A 12 -17.33 19.26 -39.95
C GLU A 12 -16.58 18.00 -39.49
N ARG A 13 -15.56 17.57 -40.24
CA ARG A 13 -14.74 16.39 -39.88
C ARG A 13 -13.96 16.54 -38.58
N ARG A 14 -13.58 17.77 -38.21
CA ARG A 14 -12.85 18.03 -36.95
C ARG A 14 -13.77 17.95 -35.74
N GLY A 15 -15.03 18.39 -35.87
CA GLY A 15 -16.01 18.32 -34.79
C GLY A 15 -16.41 16.87 -34.47
N ALA A 16 -16.65 16.05 -35.49
CA ALA A 16 -16.97 14.63 -35.31
C ALA A 16 -15.86 13.85 -34.56
N ALA A 17 -14.59 14.07 -34.94
CA ALA A 17 -13.46 13.42 -34.28
C ALA A 17 -13.34 13.78 -32.78
N VAL A 18 -13.67 15.02 -32.40
CA VAL A 18 -13.67 15.43 -30.98
C VAL A 18 -14.76 14.69 -30.19
N VAL A 19 -15.94 14.49 -30.78
CA VAL A 19 -17.04 13.76 -30.14
C VAL A 19 -16.72 12.27 -29.99
N GLU A 20 -16.12 11.64 -31.00
CA GLU A 20 -15.69 10.25 -30.93
C GLU A 20 -14.68 10.02 -29.80
N VAL A 21 -13.68 10.89 -29.66
CA VAL A 21 -12.71 10.82 -28.56
C VAL A 21 -13.38 11.07 -27.21
N ALA A 22 -14.32 12.03 -27.12
CA ALA A 22 -15.01 12.33 -25.87
C ALA A 22 -15.83 11.14 -25.33
N LEU A 23 -16.31 10.24 -26.20
CA LEU A 23 -17.03 9.04 -25.79
C LEU A 23 -16.09 7.92 -25.31
N ILE A 24 -14.90 7.80 -25.89
CA ILE A 24 -13.94 6.73 -25.57
C ILE A 24 -13.05 7.11 -24.38
N LEU A 25 -12.75 8.41 -24.24
CA LEU A 25 -11.83 8.94 -23.23
C LEU A 25 -12.20 8.54 -21.79
N PRO A 26 -13.47 8.57 -21.33
CA PRO A 26 -13.82 8.17 -19.98
C PRO A 26 -13.46 6.71 -19.68
N LEU A 27 -13.73 5.80 -20.62
CA LEU A 27 -13.39 4.38 -20.49
C LEU A 27 -11.87 4.18 -20.50
N PHE A 28 -11.17 4.85 -21.41
CA PHE A 28 -9.72 4.78 -21.50
C PHE A 28 -9.05 5.28 -20.21
N LEU A 29 -9.47 6.43 -19.67
CA LEU A 29 -8.96 6.96 -18.41
C LEU A 29 -9.27 6.06 -17.23
N ALA A 30 -10.46 5.45 -17.18
CA ALA A 30 -10.80 4.49 -16.11
C ALA A 30 -9.82 3.30 -16.08
N VAL A 31 -9.45 2.77 -17.26
CA VAL A 31 -8.46 1.69 -17.37
C VAL A 31 -7.06 2.17 -16.95
N VAL A 32 -6.63 3.33 -17.43
CA VAL A 32 -5.31 3.90 -17.07
C VAL A 32 -5.20 4.14 -15.57
N PHE A 33 -6.20 4.76 -14.95
CA PHE A 33 -6.23 4.96 -13.50
C PHE A 33 -6.27 3.63 -12.75
N GLY A 34 -7.01 2.64 -13.23
CA GLY A 34 -6.99 1.29 -12.66
C GLY A 34 -5.59 0.67 -12.65
N ILE A 35 -4.82 0.83 -13.73
CA ILE A 35 -3.43 0.35 -13.82
C ILE A 35 -2.52 1.10 -12.83
N VAL A 36 -2.65 2.42 -12.75
CA VAL A 36 -1.84 3.26 -11.83
C VAL A 36 -2.11 2.86 -10.38
N GLU A 37 -3.38 2.73 -10.00
CA GLU A 37 -3.81 2.33 -8.65
C GLU A 37 -3.31 0.91 -8.32
N PHE A 38 -3.41 -0.04 -9.25
CA PHE A 38 -2.88 -1.38 -9.02
C PHE A 38 -1.35 -1.39 -8.86
N GLY A 39 -0.63 -0.60 -9.66
CA GLY A 39 0.81 -0.43 -9.51
C GLY A 39 1.19 0.16 -8.15
N ARG A 40 0.43 1.15 -7.67
CA ARG A 40 0.59 1.73 -6.33
C ARG A 40 0.34 0.70 -5.23
N ALA A 41 -0.72 -0.10 -5.34
CA ALA A 41 -1.03 -1.16 -4.37
C ALA A 41 0.13 -2.17 -4.24
N LEU A 42 0.70 -2.61 -5.36
CA LEU A 42 1.83 -3.53 -5.37
C LEU A 42 3.09 -2.92 -4.76
N MET A 43 3.40 -1.66 -5.10
CA MET A 43 4.52 -0.92 -4.51
C MET A 43 4.38 -0.83 -2.98
N VAL A 44 3.21 -0.41 -2.49
CA VAL A 44 2.97 -0.28 -1.04
C VAL A 44 3.05 -1.65 -0.37
N GLY A 45 2.45 -2.70 -0.94
CA GLY A 45 2.56 -4.06 -0.40
C GLY A 45 4.01 -4.54 -0.25
N HIS A 46 4.88 -4.20 -1.21
CA HIS A 46 6.31 -4.49 -1.11
C HIS A 46 6.98 -3.71 0.03
N LEU A 47 6.68 -2.41 0.16
CA LEU A 47 7.21 -1.57 1.24
C LEU A 47 6.75 -2.05 2.62
N LEU A 48 5.50 -2.48 2.77
CA LEU A 48 4.98 -3.04 4.02
C LEU A 48 5.71 -4.34 4.38
N THR A 49 5.98 -5.21 3.40
CA THR A 49 6.73 -6.46 3.63
C THR A 49 8.17 -6.18 4.07
N THR A 50 8.81 -5.20 3.44
CA THR A 50 10.16 -4.73 3.84
C THR A 50 10.16 -4.13 5.23
N SER A 51 9.13 -3.35 5.57
CA SER A 51 8.95 -2.75 6.92
C SER A 51 8.69 -3.80 7.98
N ALA A 52 7.88 -4.82 7.68
CA ALA A 52 7.65 -5.96 8.55
C ALA A 52 8.95 -6.73 8.84
N ARG A 53 9.82 -6.90 7.82
CA ARG A 53 11.14 -7.49 7.98
C ARG A 53 12.06 -6.63 8.85
N TYR A 54 12.03 -5.31 8.66
CA TYR A 54 12.75 -4.37 9.52
C TYR A 54 12.29 -4.50 10.99
N GLY A 55 10.99 -4.50 11.23
CA GLY A 55 10.41 -4.71 12.56
C GLY A 55 10.73 -6.07 13.17
N SER A 56 10.69 -7.15 12.38
CA SER A 56 11.00 -8.51 12.86
C SER A 56 12.45 -8.63 13.31
N ARG A 57 13.39 -7.92 12.66
CA ARG A 57 14.79 -7.87 13.09
C ARG A 57 14.95 -7.13 14.42
N ALA A 58 14.19 -6.06 14.63
CA ALA A 58 14.19 -5.36 15.91
C ALA A 58 13.54 -6.23 17.01
N ALA A 59 12.49 -6.98 16.69
CA ALA A 59 11.75 -7.80 17.64
C ALA A 59 12.53 -9.01 18.20
N ILE A 60 13.60 -9.45 17.53
CA ILE A 60 14.42 -10.57 17.99
C ILE A 60 15.63 -10.15 18.84
N ILE A 61 15.80 -8.85 19.10
CA ILE A 61 16.91 -8.33 19.91
C ILE A 61 16.52 -8.40 21.39
N ASP A 62 17.47 -8.83 22.23
CA ASP A 62 17.32 -8.82 23.69
C ASP A 62 16.94 -7.43 24.22
N GLY A 63 15.87 -7.38 25.01
CA GLY A 63 15.37 -6.14 25.61
C GLY A 63 14.47 -5.30 24.73
N SER A 64 14.13 -5.76 23.53
CA SER A 64 13.10 -5.11 22.69
C SER A 64 11.71 -5.19 23.34
N THR A 65 10.96 -4.09 23.26
CA THR A 65 9.57 -4.04 23.72
C THR A 65 8.61 -3.93 22.53
N ASN A 66 7.36 -4.35 22.73
CA ASN A 66 6.32 -4.19 21.70
C ASN A 66 6.14 -2.72 21.30
N ALA A 67 6.14 -1.81 22.27
CA ALA A 67 5.95 -0.39 22.03
C ALA A 67 7.07 0.20 21.16
N ASP A 68 8.33 -0.16 21.44
CA ASP A 68 9.47 0.34 20.68
C ASP A 68 9.45 -0.20 19.24
N VAL A 69 9.19 -1.50 19.07
CA VAL A 69 9.11 -2.13 17.74
C VAL A 69 7.94 -1.56 16.94
N GLU A 70 6.77 -1.43 17.56
CA GLU A 70 5.58 -0.84 16.95
C GLU A 70 5.84 0.59 16.49
N GLN A 71 6.38 1.45 17.36
CA GLN A 71 6.67 2.83 17.03
C GLN A 71 7.71 2.94 15.91
N ASN A 72 8.80 2.17 15.98
CA ASN A 72 9.83 2.16 14.95
C ASN A 72 9.29 1.72 13.59
N VAL A 73 8.43 0.70 13.56
CA VAL A 73 7.77 0.25 12.32
C VAL A 73 6.81 1.29 11.79
N LYS A 74 5.99 1.92 12.64
CA LYS A 74 5.08 3.01 12.24
C LYS A 74 5.84 4.17 11.61
N SER A 75 6.88 4.67 12.28
CA SER A 75 7.72 5.76 11.76
C SER A 75 8.43 5.37 10.45
N HIS A 76 8.90 4.13 10.34
CA HIS A 76 9.50 3.65 9.10
C HIS A 76 8.50 3.63 7.95
N VAL A 77 7.30 3.04 8.15
CA VAL A 77 6.23 2.98 7.15
C VAL A 77 5.78 4.39 6.75
N ALA A 78 5.58 5.27 7.71
CA ALA A 78 5.21 6.66 7.46
C ALA A 78 6.22 7.34 6.52
N SER A 79 7.52 7.13 6.76
CA SER A 79 8.59 7.72 5.95
C SER A 79 8.67 7.15 4.52
N VAL A 80 8.48 5.84 4.33
CA VAL A 80 8.68 5.20 3.01
C VAL A 80 7.40 5.13 2.16
N VAL A 81 6.23 5.08 2.79
CA VAL A 81 4.93 5.01 2.10
C VAL A 81 4.33 6.41 1.89
N GLY A 82 4.65 7.37 2.76
CA GLY A 82 4.12 8.73 2.73
C GLY A 82 2.75 8.86 3.39
N VAL A 83 2.55 8.19 4.53
CA VAL A 83 1.30 8.23 5.34
C VAL A 83 1.61 8.72 6.75
N THR A 84 0.59 9.13 7.50
CA THR A 84 0.74 9.40 8.93
C THR A 84 0.79 8.09 9.73
N GLU A 85 1.46 8.13 10.88
CA GLU A 85 1.64 6.94 11.72
C GLU A 85 0.31 6.37 12.26
N ASP A 86 -0.69 7.23 12.49
CA ASP A 86 -2.01 6.84 12.99
C ASP A 86 -2.78 5.92 12.03
N LEU A 87 -2.42 5.93 10.74
CA LEU A 87 -3.03 5.12 9.69
C LEU A 87 -2.33 3.76 9.51
N VAL A 88 -1.24 3.53 10.24
CA VAL A 88 -0.47 2.29 10.20
C VAL A 88 -0.86 1.43 11.39
N THR A 89 -1.37 0.24 11.10
CA THR A 89 -1.63 -0.78 12.13
C THR A 89 -0.49 -1.78 12.15
N VAL A 90 0.06 -2.03 13.34
CA VAL A 90 1.11 -3.04 13.55
C VAL A 90 0.60 -4.06 14.55
N ALA A 91 0.77 -5.34 14.24
CA ALA A 91 0.51 -6.43 15.17
C ALA A 91 1.78 -7.27 15.32
N ILE A 92 2.09 -7.63 16.57
CA ILE A 92 3.24 -8.47 16.93
C ILE A 92 2.66 -9.76 17.49
N ASN A 93 2.90 -10.87 16.80
CA ASN A 93 2.45 -12.19 17.21
C ASN A 93 3.67 -13.01 17.64
N ILE A 94 3.62 -13.61 18.83
CA ILE A 94 4.69 -14.45 19.33
C ILE A 94 4.19 -15.88 19.39
N THR A 95 4.90 -16.78 18.69
CA THR A 95 4.68 -18.22 18.84
C THR A 95 5.75 -18.79 19.77
N PRO A 96 5.38 -19.25 20.98
CA PRO A 96 6.33 -19.74 21.96
C PRO A 96 7.08 -20.98 21.51
N ALA A 97 8.36 -21.05 21.85
CA ALA A 97 9.14 -22.27 21.84
C ALA A 97 8.86 -23.11 23.11
N PRO A 98 9.16 -24.42 23.12
CA PRO A 98 9.00 -25.26 24.31
C PRO A 98 9.77 -24.79 25.55
N SER A 99 10.82 -23.98 25.35
CA SER A 99 11.62 -23.32 26.40
C SER A 99 10.91 -22.14 27.06
N ASN A 100 9.81 -21.64 26.47
CA ASN A 100 9.05 -20.49 26.96
C ASN A 100 7.53 -20.71 26.82
N PRO A 101 6.89 -21.35 27.81
CA PRO A 101 5.50 -21.80 27.67
C PRO A 101 4.46 -20.68 27.50
N ASP A 102 4.76 -19.46 27.98
CA ASP A 102 3.83 -18.33 27.86
C ASP A 102 4.55 -16.97 27.84
N PRO A 103 4.94 -16.48 26.65
CA PRO A 103 5.46 -15.12 26.46
C PRO A 103 4.37 -14.05 26.56
N ALA A 104 3.08 -14.41 26.72
CA ALA A 104 1.95 -13.48 26.82
C ALA A 104 1.85 -12.43 25.68
N GLY A 105 2.48 -12.68 24.53
CA GLY A 105 2.55 -11.71 23.43
C GLY A 105 3.50 -10.53 23.68
N ASP A 106 4.38 -10.61 24.68
CA ASP A 106 5.34 -9.57 25.05
C ASP A 106 6.76 -9.93 24.60
N LEU A 107 7.36 -9.07 23.77
CA LEU A 107 8.74 -9.20 23.29
C LEU A 107 9.78 -9.09 24.41
N SER A 108 9.46 -8.45 25.54
CA SER A 108 10.38 -8.39 26.68
C SER A 108 10.50 -9.75 27.41
N LEU A 109 9.56 -10.66 27.16
CA LEU A 109 9.50 -12.00 27.75
C LEU A 109 9.93 -13.10 26.78
N THR A 110 10.32 -12.76 25.55
CA THR A 110 10.77 -13.76 24.58
C THR A 110 12.09 -14.36 24.98
N LYS A 111 12.27 -15.63 24.65
CA LYS A 111 13.51 -16.38 24.84
C LYS A 111 13.97 -16.96 23.52
N SER A 112 15.23 -17.40 23.50
CA SER A 112 15.82 -18.09 22.35
C SER A 112 14.89 -19.16 21.78
N ASN A 113 14.72 -19.11 20.45
CA ASN A 113 13.83 -19.88 19.59
C ASN A 113 12.35 -19.47 19.52
N ASP A 114 11.87 -18.52 20.32
CA ASP A 114 10.52 -17.96 20.13
C ASP A 114 10.39 -17.35 18.74
N LEU A 115 9.27 -17.58 18.07
CA LEU A 115 9.02 -17.03 16.73
C LEU A 115 8.24 -15.72 16.86
N CYS A 116 8.90 -14.61 16.55
CA CYS A 116 8.28 -13.29 16.53
C CYS A 116 7.83 -12.99 15.09
N GLU A 117 6.53 -12.80 14.87
CA GLU A 117 5.95 -12.33 13.62
C GLU A 117 5.49 -10.88 13.77
N VAL A 118 5.94 -10.02 12.86
CA VAL A 118 5.48 -8.63 12.74
C VAL A 118 4.59 -8.53 11.52
N VAL A 119 3.36 -8.05 11.72
CA VAL A 119 2.36 -7.80 10.69
C VAL A 119 2.11 -6.30 10.62
N VAL A 120 2.16 -5.74 9.41
CA VAL A 120 2.04 -4.29 9.15
C VAL A 120 0.93 -4.08 8.14
N GLN A 121 0.00 -3.17 8.45
CA GLN A 121 -1.21 -2.94 7.67
C GLN A 121 -1.48 -1.46 7.45
N VAL A 122 -1.98 -1.13 6.26
CA VAL A 122 -2.48 0.19 5.89
C VAL A 122 -3.72 0.01 5.00
N GLN A 123 -4.74 0.85 5.18
CA GLN A 123 -5.91 0.81 4.31
C GLN A 123 -5.55 1.40 2.94
N TYR A 124 -5.96 0.75 1.84
CA TYR A 124 -5.64 1.23 0.50
C TYR A 124 -6.15 2.66 0.22
N SER A 125 -7.29 3.05 0.82
CA SER A 125 -7.84 4.40 0.71
C SER A 125 -6.89 5.50 1.15
N ASP A 126 -5.96 5.20 2.06
CA ASP A 126 -5.04 6.18 2.64
C ASP A 126 -3.77 6.37 1.79
N VAL A 127 -3.58 5.52 0.78
CA VAL A 127 -2.39 5.51 -0.10
C VAL A 127 -2.73 5.63 -1.59
N SER A 128 -4.02 5.80 -1.91
CA SER A 128 -4.54 5.96 -3.28
C SER A 128 -4.11 7.30 -3.88
N TYR A 129 -3.84 7.32 -5.19
CA TYR A 129 -3.48 8.54 -5.91
C TYR A 129 -4.68 9.21 -6.59
N VAL A 130 -5.66 8.41 -6.99
CA VAL A 130 -6.83 8.88 -7.73
C VAL A 130 -8.04 8.90 -6.82
N ALA A 131 -8.76 10.02 -6.78
CA ALA A 131 -10.06 10.11 -6.12
C ALA A 131 -11.07 9.19 -6.83
N GLY A 132 -11.22 7.97 -6.32
CA GLY A 132 -12.03 6.92 -6.90
C GLY A 132 -12.24 5.76 -5.92
N LYS A 133 -13.11 4.82 -6.29
CA LYS A 133 -13.40 3.62 -5.47
C LYS A 133 -12.54 2.42 -5.85
N PHE A 134 -11.36 2.66 -6.42
CA PHE A 134 -10.43 1.59 -6.78
C PHE A 134 -9.94 0.89 -5.51
N LEU A 135 -10.10 -0.43 -5.46
CA LEU A 135 -9.65 -1.26 -4.33
C LEU A 135 -10.17 -0.81 -2.95
N GLN A 136 -11.31 -0.11 -2.90
CA GLN A 136 -11.91 0.37 -1.66
C GLN A 136 -12.18 -0.80 -0.70
N GLY A 137 -11.88 -0.61 0.59
CA GLY A 137 -12.04 -1.64 1.62
C GLY A 137 -10.93 -2.70 1.64
N THR A 138 -9.94 -2.60 0.75
CA THR A 138 -8.79 -3.52 0.75
C THR A 138 -7.72 -3.04 1.72
N THR A 139 -7.36 -3.88 2.69
CA THR A 139 -6.25 -3.61 3.61
C THR A 139 -4.98 -4.22 3.02
N LEU A 140 -3.98 -3.39 2.74
CA LEU A 140 -2.68 -3.88 2.32
C LEU A 140 -1.94 -4.40 3.54
N THR A 141 -1.37 -5.60 3.44
CA THR A 141 -0.70 -6.28 4.55
C THR A 141 0.69 -6.74 4.11
N GLY A 142 1.69 -6.43 4.93
CA GLY A 142 3.03 -7.03 4.88
C GLY A 142 3.29 -7.80 6.17
N LYS A 143 3.98 -8.93 6.08
CA LYS A 143 4.34 -9.73 7.26
C LYS A 143 5.72 -10.34 7.13
N CYS A 144 6.38 -10.52 8.27
CA CYS A 144 7.64 -11.24 8.36
C CYS A 144 7.73 -11.89 9.74
N SER A 145 8.37 -13.06 9.81
CA SER A 145 8.65 -13.72 11.08
C SER A 145 10.12 -14.10 11.17
N MET A 146 10.68 -14.00 12.37
CA MET A 146 12.06 -14.34 12.69
C MET A 146 12.12 -15.04 14.05
N ARG A 147 13.12 -15.90 14.26
CA ARG A 147 13.35 -16.54 15.56
C ARG A 147 14.20 -15.65 16.43
N HIS A 148 13.80 -15.51 17.69
CA HIS A 148 14.58 -14.90 18.74
C HIS A 148 15.85 -15.72 18.96
N GLU A 149 17.00 -15.05 19.00
CA GLU A 149 18.32 -15.71 19.14
C GLU A 149 18.61 -16.09 20.59
#